data_AF-A0A1D8B0J2-F1
#
_entry.id   AF-A0A1D8B0J2-F1
#
_cell.length_a   1.000
_cell.length_b   1.000
_cell.length_c   1.000
_cell.angle_alpha   90.00
_cell.angle_beta   90.00
_cell.angle_gamma   90.00
#
_symmetry.space_group_name_H-M   'P 1'
#
loop_
_entity.id
_entity.type
_entity.pdbx_description
1 polymer ?
#
loop_
_entity_poly.entity_id
_entity_poly.type
_entity_poly.pdbx_seq_one_letter_code
_entity_poly.pdbx_strand_id
1 'polypeptide(L)'
;MVHAGWVQRLLLAADWSGFPGPEPDLVKNGQTRVGAQAKKIFEKLVDLGIEYVHEPPDSVPGAQWIRPVTEVLGFRQATCVDLCVTFCCAALDAGIYPLIVTLTTANGKQRHSIVVVPLGRTWSTGCDAVIESGFSREPLAVDGCALAGVVAEYADDPTGTWLAIDVQQAMMPKGDWGTALSRGADYLQEWKWDVCVDVGGQRSHKADDAVPPGGNLERILAPARTPLPQDFTPLQLIKARHAVVSFEERSEYRKLRQWATTPARTSTDTANGAGADIAVAVVTGKGGSGKTRMAVELCGDLSSTGWYTGFLRTTTDVTDQELAALEDLATELMVVVDYAEEAQRGRLAEVFRALLVRRAPTRIVLTARGADAWWDEFREEVEQDGLELSNTLVVSNLGKARQEEDQGLLNRIYIRAVRGFSARLYHSWLWQLGSAPL
;
A
#
# COMPACT_ATOMS: atom_id res chain seq x y z
N MET A 1 14.66 -4.17 -3.48
CA MET A 1 13.87 -4.04 -2.24
C MET A 1 14.44 -2.99 -1.31
N VAL A 2 15.69 -3.11 -0.85
CA VAL A 2 16.33 -2.06 -0.02
C VAL A 2 17.29 -1.21 -0.86
N HIS A 3 17.33 0.11 -0.64
CA HIS A 3 18.30 1.01 -1.27
C HIS A 3 18.53 2.27 -0.45
N ALA A 4 19.74 2.84 -0.54
CA ALA A 4 19.98 4.18 -0.03
C ALA A 4 19.39 5.24 -0.97
N GLY A 5 18.97 6.34 -0.37
CA GLY A 5 18.25 7.47 -0.93
C GLY A 5 16.80 7.19 -1.33
N TRP A 6 16.23 6.00 -1.10
CA TRP A 6 14.86 5.71 -1.56
C TRP A 6 13.80 6.39 -0.70
N VAL A 7 13.91 6.35 0.64
CA VAL A 7 12.90 6.98 1.51
C VAL A 7 12.87 8.49 1.27
N GLN A 8 14.05 9.11 1.15
CA GLN A 8 14.18 10.52 0.80
C GLN A 8 13.55 10.88 -0.56
N ARG A 9 13.74 10.04 -1.59
CA ARG A 9 13.22 10.30 -2.94
C ARG A 9 11.71 10.09 -3.07
N LEU A 10 11.13 9.25 -2.21
CA LEU A 10 9.74 8.81 -2.33
C LEU A 10 8.76 9.57 -1.44
N LEU A 11 9.23 10.09 -0.31
CA LEU A 11 8.39 10.91 0.55
C LEU A 11 8.30 12.35 0.04
N LEU A 12 7.13 12.94 0.23
CA LEU A 12 6.97 14.40 0.11
C LEU A 12 7.86 15.09 1.14
N ALA A 13 8.34 16.30 0.84
CA ALA A 13 9.23 17.05 1.73
C ALA A 13 8.69 17.21 3.17
N ALA A 14 7.37 17.31 3.33
CA ALA A 14 6.71 17.38 4.65
C ALA A 14 6.83 16.06 5.43
N ASP A 15 6.65 14.92 4.76
CA ASP A 15 6.70 13.59 5.38
C ASP A 15 8.15 13.13 5.63
N TRP A 16 9.07 13.54 4.75
CA TRP A 16 10.51 13.31 4.92
C TRP A 16 11.09 14.10 6.10
N SER A 17 10.53 15.27 6.41
CA SER A 17 11.04 16.13 7.48
C SER A 17 11.12 15.40 8.82
N GLY A 18 12.33 15.35 9.39
CA GLY A 18 12.62 14.67 10.66
C GLY A 18 13.23 13.28 10.53
N PHE A 19 13.27 12.67 9.34
CA PHE A 19 14.13 11.51 9.12
C PHE A 19 15.61 11.93 9.24
N PRO A 20 16.46 11.09 9.85
CA PRO A 20 17.88 11.39 9.94
C PRO A 20 18.60 11.15 8.61
N GLY A 21 19.55 12.03 8.30
CA GLY A 21 20.49 11.87 7.18
C GLY A 21 21.84 11.33 7.66
N PRO A 22 22.80 11.16 6.73
CA PRO A 22 24.12 10.67 7.08
C PRO A 22 24.88 11.74 7.87
N GLU A 23 25.11 11.49 9.17
CA GLU A 23 25.88 12.39 10.03
C GLU A 23 27.35 11.98 10.07
N PRO A 24 28.30 12.93 10.02
CA PRO A 24 29.69 12.64 10.34
C PRO A 24 29.80 12.19 11.79
N ASP A 25 30.74 11.29 12.08
CA ASP A 25 31.05 10.82 13.44
C ASP A 25 29.86 10.11 14.14
N LEU A 26 29.06 9.33 13.41
CA LEU A 26 28.02 8.46 14.00
C LEU A 26 28.59 7.52 15.08
N VAL A 27 29.81 7.04 14.85
CA VAL A 27 30.62 6.29 15.81
C VAL A 27 31.98 6.96 15.88
N LYS A 28 32.39 7.42 17.07
CA LYS A 28 33.67 8.10 17.28
C LYS A 28 34.14 7.94 18.72
N ASN A 29 35.43 7.63 18.89
CA ASN A 29 36.08 7.54 20.21
C ASN A 29 35.31 6.66 21.23
N GLY A 30 34.71 5.55 20.77
CA GLY A 30 33.92 4.65 21.61
C GLY A 30 32.51 5.15 21.96
N GLN A 31 32.11 6.34 21.49
CA GLN A 31 30.74 6.85 21.59
C GLN A 31 29.98 6.58 20.30
N THR A 32 28.69 6.30 20.42
CA THR A 32 27.81 6.02 19.29
C THR A 32 26.51 6.80 19.39
N ARG A 33 26.05 7.34 18.25
CA ARG A 33 24.73 7.95 18.08
C ARG A 33 23.78 7.07 17.26
N VAL A 34 24.23 5.88 16.85
CA VAL A 34 23.46 4.96 15.99
C VAL A 34 22.08 4.68 16.60
N GLY A 35 22.01 4.37 17.90
CA GLY A 35 20.73 4.09 18.55
C GLY A 35 19.78 5.28 18.59
N ALA A 36 20.30 6.50 18.79
CA ALA A 36 19.49 7.71 18.73
C ALA A 36 18.92 7.97 17.33
N GLN A 37 19.69 7.72 16.27
CA GLN A 37 19.20 7.86 14.89
C GLN A 37 18.23 6.74 14.51
N ALA A 38 18.48 5.50 14.93
CA ALA A 38 17.55 4.38 14.75
C ALA A 38 16.19 4.66 15.42
N LYS A 39 16.20 5.24 16.63
CA LYS A 39 15.00 5.71 17.31
C LYS A 39 14.24 6.78 16.51
N LYS A 40 14.93 7.78 15.96
CA LYS A 40 14.29 8.80 15.11
C LYS A 40 13.62 8.19 13.88
N ILE A 41 14.25 7.22 13.23
CA ILE A 41 13.65 6.49 12.10
C ILE A 41 12.36 5.80 12.56
N PHE A 42 12.40 5.09 13.68
CA PHE A 42 11.23 4.42 14.25
C PHE A 42 10.09 5.41 14.55
N GLU A 43 10.38 6.51 15.25
CA GLU A 43 9.41 7.56 15.58
C GLU A 43 8.81 8.18 14.32
N LYS A 44 9.62 8.40 13.28
CA LYS A 44 9.10 8.86 12.00
C LYS A 44 8.17 7.85 11.33
N LEU A 45 8.44 6.54 11.41
CA LEU A 45 7.51 5.53 10.92
C LEU A 45 6.17 5.56 11.68
N VAL A 46 6.17 5.87 12.98
CA VAL A 46 4.94 6.09 13.77
C VAL A 46 4.13 7.25 13.18
N ASP A 47 4.79 8.37 12.86
CA ASP A 47 4.14 9.57 12.30
C ASP A 47 3.53 9.34 10.91
N LEU A 48 4.06 8.40 10.13
CA LEU A 48 3.59 8.14 8.76
C LEU A 48 2.21 7.48 8.71
N GLY A 49 1.69 6.99 9.85
CA GLY A 49 0.34 6.40 9.92
C GLY A 49 0.19 5.15 9.06
N ILE A 50 1.26 4.33 8.97
CA ILE A 50 1.23 3.05 8.26
C ILE A 50 0.37 2.06 9.06
N GLU A 51 -0.53 1.36 8.37
CA GLU A 51 -1.39 0.32 8.93
C GLU A 51 -0.75 -1.07 8.76
N TYR A 52 -0.85 -1.89 9.80
CA TYR A 52 -0.39 -3.27 9.74
C TYR A 52 -1.45 -4.15 9.05
N VAL A 53 -1.08 -4.75 7.92
CA VAL A 53 -1.99 -5.56 7.08
C VAL A 53 -1.51 -7.00 6.92
N HIS A 54 -2.33 -7.83 6.28
CA HIS A 54 -1.98 -9.20 5.96
C HIS A 54 -0.91 -9.29 4.85
N GLU A 55 -0.27 -10.46 4.77
CA GLU A 55 0.66 -10.81 3.70
C GLU A 55 0.00 -10.64 2.32
N PRO A 56 0.75 -10.22 1.27
CA PRO A 56 0.21 -10.20 -0.08
C PRO A 56 -0.36 -11.58 -0.47
N PRO A 57 -1.45 -11.65 -1.26
CA PRO A 57 -2.13 -12.92 -1.58
C PRO A 57 -1.25 -14.01 -2.21
N ASP A 58 -0.19 -13.62 -2.92
CA ASP A 58 0.75 -14.53 -3.57
C ASP A 58 1.79 -15.12 -2.62
N SER A 59 1.77 -14.72 -1.35
CA SER A 59 2.61 -15.32 -0.31
C SER A 59 2.18 -16.78 -0.11
N VAL A 60 3.17 -17.67 -0.10
CA VAL A 60 2.95 -19.11 0.06
C VAL A 60 3.49 -19.56 1.42
N PRO A 61 3.05 -20.72 1.95
CA PRO A 61 3.57 -21.21 3.21
C PRO A 61 5.12 -21.27 3.21
N GLY A 62 5.76 -20.43 4.03
CA GLY A 62 7.22 -20.35 4.12
C GLY A 62 7.90 -19.30 3.24
N ALA A 63 7.17 -18.54 2.43
CA ALA A 63 7.71 -17.42 1.67
C ALA A 63 6.69 -16.29 1.53
N GLN A 64 7.11 -15.07 1.88
CA GLN A 64 6.29 -13.88 1.73
C GLN A 64 6.78 -13.05 0.54
N TRP A 65 5.84 -12.57 -0.29
CA TRP A 65 6.12 -11.46 -1.19
C TRP A 65 6.27 -10.17 -0.38
N ILE A 66 7.39 -9.47 -0.59
CA ILE A 66 7.68 -8.23 0.11
C ILE A 66 7.16 -7.08 -0.74
N ARG A 67 6.32 -6.21 -0.17
CA ARG A 67 5.88 -4.99 -0.84
C ARG A 67 7.08 -4.07 -1.05
N PRO A 68 7.27 -3.52 -2.26
CA PRO A 68 8.28 -2.51 -2.48
C PRO A 68 8.04 -1.27 -1.60
N VAL A 69 9.12 -0.56 -1.25
CA VAL A 69 9.04 0.60 -0.34
C VAL A 69 8.13 1.72 -0.88
N THR A 70 7.97 1.82 -2.20
CA THR A 70 7.02 2.73 -2.85
C THR A 70 5.57 2.44 -2.50
N GLU A 71 5.19 1.16 -2.48
CA GLU A 71 3.86 0.74 -2.04
C GLU A 71 3.66 0.98 -0.56
N VAL A 72 4.65 0.63 0.28
CA VAL A 72 4.56 0.84 1.74
C VAL A 72 4.37 2.32 2.07
N LEU A 73 5.20 3.20 1.49
CA LEU A 73 5.14 4.63 1.76
C LEU A 73 3.94 5.30 1.09
N GLY A 74 3.56 4.86 -0.11
CA GLY A 74 2.44 5.42 -0.87
C GLY A 74 1.07 5.02 -0.33
N PHE A 75 0.92 3.75 0.06
CA PHE A 75 -0.37 3.19 0.50
C PHE A 75 -0.51 3.13 2.02
N ARG A 76 0.58 3.38 2.74
CA ARG A 76 0.62 3.32 4.21
C ARG A 76 0.16 1.96 4.73
N GLN A 77 0.61 0.88 4.09
CA GLN A 77 0.24 -0.49 4.46
C GLN A 77 1.47 -1.41 4.42
N ALA A 78 1.66 -2.23 5.45
CA ALA A 78 2.84 -3.09 5.56
C ALA A 78 2.63 -4.33 6.44
N THR A 79 3.37 -5.41 6.18
CA THR A 79 3.64 -6.47 7.16
C THR A 79 4.94 -6.23 7.93
N CYS A 80 5.31 -7.12 8.85
CA CYS A 80 6.55 -6.98 9.63
C CYS A 80 7.82 -6.94 8.76
N VAL A 81 7.91 -7.74 7.69
CA VAL A 81 9.07 -7.72 6.78
C VAL A 81 9.07 -6.49 5.86
N ASP A 82 7.90 -6.01 5.43
CA ASP A 82 7.76 -4.78 4.64
C ASP A 82 8.27 -3.57 5.45
N LEU A 83 7.93 -3.52 6.74
CA LEU A 83 8.42 -2.52 7.69
C LEU A 83 9.93 -2.64 7.92
N CYS A 84 10.47 -3.85 8.07
CA CYS A 84 11.91 -4.05 8.19
C CYS A 84 12.66 -3.54 6.97
N VAL A 85 12.18 -3.86 5.76
CA VAL A 85 12.77 -3.36 4.50
C VAL A 85 12.71 -1.84 4.41
N THR A 86 11.57 -1.24 4.79
CA THR A 86 11.39 0.22 4.80
C THR A 86 12.31 0.90 5.81
N PHE A 87 12.41 0.35 7.02
CA PHE A 87 13.34 0.82 8.06
C PHE A 87 14.78 0.69 7.58
N CYS A 88 15.17 -0.41 6.95
CA CYS A 88 16.51 -0.58 6.41
C CYS A 88 16.84 0.46 5.34
N CYS A 89 15.91 0.83 4.45
CA CYS A 89 16.15 1.93 3.51
C CYS A 89 16.47 3.23 4.27
N ALA A 90 15.66 3.63 5.25
CA ALA A 90 15.91 4.82 6.06
C ALA A 90 17.21 4.72 6.89
N ALA A 91 17.57 3.52 7.35
CA ALA A 91 18.81 3.28 8.09
C ALA A 91 20.03 3.53 7.20
N LEU A 92 20.02 3.03 5.96
CA LEU A 92 21.08 3.31 5.00
C LEU A 92 21.19 4.81 4.67
N ASP A 93 20.04 5.49 4.49
CA ASP A 93 19.98 6.95 4.31
C ASP A 93 20.65 7.69 5.47
N ALA A 94 20.53 7.15 6.68
CA ALA A 94 21.12 7.70 7.90
C ALA A 94 22.57 7.24 8.16
N GLY A 95 23.18 6.44 7.28
CA GLY A 95 24.52 5.87 7.50
C GLY A 95 24.58 4.81 8.61
N ILE A 96 23.45 4.21 8.95
CA ILE A 96 23.32 3.10 9.89
C ILE A 96 23.46 1.79 9.11
N TYR A 97 24.11 0.78 9.70
CA TYR A 97 24.29 -0.55 9.09
C TYR A 97 23.18 -1.50 9.55
N PRO A 98 22.19 -1.88 8.72
CA PRO A 98 21.09 -2.72 9.17
C PRO A 98 21.23 -4.17 8.69
N LEU A 99 20.68 -5.10 9.46
CA LEU A 99 20.40 -6.47 9.04
C LEU A 99 18.93 -6.79 9.36
N ILE A 100 18.33 -7.73 8.61
CA ILE A 100 16.97 -8.21 8.85
C ILE A 100 17.07 -9.64 9.37
N VAL A 101 16.43 -9.93 10.51
CA VAL A 101 16.33 -11.29 11.06
C VAL A 101 14.87 -11.73 11.00
N THR A 102 14.63 -12.91 10.44
CA THR A 102 13.36 -13.60 10.51
C THR A 102 13.46 -14.73 11.53
N LEU A 103 12.44 -14.83 12.36
CA LEU A 103 12.33 -15.73 13.51
C LEU A 103 11.01 -16.49 13.41
N THR A 104 10.96 -17.69 13.99
CA THR A 104 9.75 -18.51 14.02
C THR A 104 9.49 -19.09 15.40
N THR A 105 8.22 -19.26 15.75
CA THR A 105 7.84 -19.96 16.98
C THR A 105 8.37 -21.39 16.97
N ALA A 106 8.53 -21.99 18.16
CA ALA A 106 9.05 -23.35 18.28
C ALA A 106 8.28 -24.40 17.44
N ASN A 107 6.98 -24.17 17.23
CA ASN A 107 6.07 -24.99 16.42
C ASN A 107 6.01 -24.63 14.93
N GLY A 108 6.77 -23.62 14.47
CA GLY A 108 6.86 -23.19 13.07
C GLY A 108 5.62 -22.48 12.52
N LYS A 109 4.60 -22.22 13.36
CA LYS A 109 3.31 -21.69 12.90
C LYS A 109 3.28 -20.18 12.71
N GLN A 110 4.09 -19.45 13.48
CA GLN A 110 4.19 -18.00 13.37
C GLN A 110 5.61 -17.64 12.97
N ARG A 111 5.73 -16.60 12.16
CA ARG A 111 6.98 -15.99 11.76
C ARG A 111 6.91 -14.50 12.04
N HIS A 112 8.05 -13.92 12.37
CA HIS A 112 8.19 -12.49 12.59
C HIS A 112 9.53 -12.01 12.06
N SER A 113 9.59 -10.78 11.57
CA SER A 113 10.83 -10.16 11.12
C SER A 113 11.13 -8.92 11.96
N ILE A 114 12.39 -8.79 12.35
CA ILE A 114 12.93 -7.65 13.12
C ILE A 114 14.19 -7.12 12.43
N VAL A 115 14.58 -5.89 12.77
CA VAL A 115 15.84 -5.30 12.32
C VAL A 115 16.86 -5.40 13.45
N VAL A 116 18.09 -5.83 13.13
CA VAL A 116 19.21 -5.76 14.06
C VAL A 116 20.28 -4.81 13.56
N VAL A 117 20.85 -4.02 14.49
CA VAL A 117 21.79 -2.94 14.17
C VAL A 117 22.99 -2.97 15.12
N PRO A 118 24.24 -3.09 14.63
CA PRO A 118 25.44 -2.89 15.43
C PRO A 118 25.59 -1.42 15.84
N LEU A 119 25.75 -1.15 17.14
CA LEU A 119 25.93 0.21 17.63
C LEU A 119 27.34 0.76 17.35
N GLY A 120 28.33 -0.13 17.24
CA GLY A 120 29.74 0.22 16.99
C GLY A 120 30.13 0.36 15.52
N ARG A 121 29.18 0.29 14.58
CA ARG A 121 29.45 0.28 13.14
C ARG A 121 28.58 1.28 12.39
N THR A 122 29.15 1.91 11.38
CA THR A 122 28.45 2.77 10.42
C THR A 122 28.37 2.10 9.06
N TRP A 123 27.39 2.49 8.26
CA TRP A 123 27.29 2.10 6.87
C TRP A 123 27.81 3.19 5.94
N SER A 124 28.54 2.77 4.92
CA SER A 124 28.94 3.59 3.79
C SER A 124 29.19 2.68 2.58
N THR A 125 29.14 3.25 1.37
CA THR A 125 29.56 2.54 0.17
C THR A 125 30.98 1.98 0.35
N GLY A 126 31.16 0.70 0.02
CA GLY A 126 32.42 -0.02 0.14
C GLY A 126 32.77 -0.56 1.53
N CYS A 127 31.90 -0.40 2.55
CA CYS A 127 32.16 -1.02 3.86
C CYS A 127 32.04 -2.55 3.80
N ASP A 128 32.83 -3.24 4.64
CA ASP A 128 32.82 -4.70 4.70
C ASP A 128 31.45 -5.27 5.10
N ALA A 129 31.17 -6.51 4.71
CA ALA A 129 30.00 -7.24 5.17
C ALA A 129 30.21 -7.78 6.60
N VAL A 130 29.14 -7.86 7.38
CA VAL A 130 29.08 -8.62 8.64
C VAL A 130 28.95 -10.11 8.33
N ILE A 131 28.21 -10.46 7.28
CA ILE A 131 28.04 -11.83 6.79
C ILE A 131 28.55 -11.88 5.36
N GLU A 132 29.70 -12.51 5.11
CA GLU A 132 30.33 -12.57 3.78
C GLU A 132 29.44 -13.22 2.72
N SER A 133 28.67 -14.24 3.08
CA SER A 133 27.69 -14.89 2.20
C SER A 133 26.44 -14.04 1.94
N GLY A 134 26.31 -12.89 2.60
CA GLY A 134 25.17 -11.98 2.55
C GLY A 134 23.97 -12.41 3.39
N PHE A 135 23.93 -13.63 3.91
CA PHE A 135 22.90 -14.13 4.83
C PHE A 135 23.39 -15.34 5.65
N SER A 136 22.77 -15.58 6.80
CA SER A 136 23.02 -16.74 7.68
C SER A 136 21.71 -17.40 8.12
N ARG A 137 21.64 -18.73 8.04
CA ARG A 137 20.58 -19.54 8.66
C ARG A 137 20.91 -20.01 10.08
N GLU A 138 22.13 -19.72 10.54
CA GLU A 138 22.56 -19.97 11.91
C GLU A 138 22.60 -18.65 12.70
N PRO A 139 22.30 -18.68 14.01
CA PRO A 139 22.43 -17.51 14.87
C PRO A 139 23.82 -16.87 14.77
N LEU A 140 23.86 -15.54 14.66
CA LEU A 140 25.11 -14.79 14.56
C LEU A 140 25.88 -14.84 15.88
N ALA A 141 27.20 -15.01 15.76
CA ALA A 141 28.14 -14.84 16.85
C ALA A 141 28.85 -13.49 16.73
N VAL A 142 28.88 -12.72 17.81
CA VAL A 142 29.53 -11.41 17.93
C VAL A 142 30.55 -11.52 19.05
N ASP A 143 31.84 -11.36 18.71
CA ASP A 143 32.95 -11.46 19.67
C ASP A 143 32.94 -12.72 20.54
N GLY A 144 32.46 -13.84 19.98
CA GLY A 144 32.35 -15.13 20.68
C GLY A 144 31.08 -15.30 21.52
N CYS A 145 30.21 -14.29 21.59
CA CYS A 145 28.88 -14.36 22.22
C CYS A 145 27.78 -14.53 21.16
N ALA A 146 26.67 -15.19 21.50
CA ALA A 146 25.50 -15.20 20.64
C ALA A 146 24.89 -13.78 20.54
N LEU A 147 24.36 -13.39 19.38
CA LEU A 147 23.75 -12.07 19.17
C LEU A 147 22.69 -11.74 20.23
N ALA A 148 21.85 -12.72 20.60
CA ALA A 148 20.82 -12.56 21.62
C ALA A 148 21.35 -12.12 23.01
N GLY A 149 22.63 -12.38 23.30
CA GLY A 149 23.26 -12.02 24.57
C GLY A 149 24.00 -10.67 24.56
N VAL A 150 23.99 -9.94 23.44
CA VAL A 150 24.69 -8.64 23.30
C VAL A 150 23.78 -7.52 22.79
N VAL A 151 22.49 -7.78 22.62
CA VAL A 151 21.49 -6.76 22.25
C VAL A 151 21.02 -6.00 23.47
N ALA A 152 20.73 -4.71 23.29
CA ALA A 152 20.08 -3.88 24.31
C ALA A 152 18.66 -4.39 24.60
N GLU A 153 18.32 -4.58 25.89
CA GLU A 153 16.99 -5.04 26.31
C GLU A 153 15.99 -3.90 26.53
N TYR A 154 16.50 -2.68 26.70
CA TYR A 154 15.70 -1.46 26.91
C TYR A 154 16.42 -0.23 26.37
N ALA A 155 15.72 0.91 26.34
CA ALA A 155 16.28 2.15 25.86
C ALA A 155 17.47 2.61 26.73
N ASP A 156 18.56 3.01 26.09
CA ASP A 156 19.80 3.46 26.73
C ASP A 156 20.49 2.40 27.62
N ASP A 157 20.23 1.11 27.38
CA ASP A 157 20.96 0.01 28.01
C ASP A 157 22.48 0.12 27.73
N PRO A 158 23.32 0.32 28.75
CA PRO A 158 24.74 0.54 28.57
C PRO A 158 25.52 -0.75 28.25
N THR A 159 24.88 -1.92 28.35
CA THR A 159 25.50 -3.24 28.14
C THR A 159 25.32 -3.75 26.71
N GLY A 160 24.27 -3.29 26.02
CA GLY A 160 23.99 -3.65 24.64
C GLY A 160 25.02 -3.05 23.67
N THR A 161 25.61 -3.88 22.83
CA THR A 161 26.45 -3.45 21.69
C THR A 161 25.72 -3.52 20.36
N TRP A 162 24.52 -4.11 20.36
CA TRP A 162 23.59 -4.21 19.24
C TRP A 162 22.19 -3.78 19.66
N LEU A 163 21.37 -3.43 18.68
CA LEU A 163 19.92 -3.27 18.85
C LEU A 163 19.22 -4.42 18.15
N ALA A 164 18.13 -4.90 18.77
CA ALA A 164 17.11 -5.71 18.12
C ALA A 164 15.80 -4.93 18.17
N ILE A 165 15.27 -4.57 17.00
CA ILE A 165 14.18 -3.60 16.86
C ILE A 165 12.99 -4.31 16.24
N ASP A 166 11.94 -4.52 17.04
CA ASP A 166 10.63 -4.90 16.52
C ASP A 166 9.94 -3.69 15.88
N VAL A 167 10.23 -3.47 14.58
CA VAL A 167 9.70 -2.33 13.82
C VAL A 167 8.17 -2.33 13.76
N GLN A 168 7.51 -3.48 13.87
CA GLN A 168 6.05 -3.56 13.93
C GLN A 168 5.47 -2.73 15.08
N GLN A 169 6.21 -2.54 16.18
CA GLN A 169 5.74 -1.73 17.30
C GLN A 169 5.42 -0.28 16.91
N ALA A 170 6.01 0.23 15.82
CA ALA A 170 5.68 1.57 15.33
C ALA A 170 4.20 1.70 14.90
N MET A 171 3.56 0.59 14.53
CA MET A 171 2.15 0.55 14.07
C MET A 171 1.17 0.32 15.23
N MET A 172 1.66 0.18 16.46
CA MET A 172 0.83 0.05 17.65
C MET A 172 0.31 1.43 18.11
N PRO A 173 -0.83 1.53 18.82
CA PRO A 173 -1.53 2.80 19.10
C PRO A 173 -0.74 3.97 19.73
N LYS A 174 0.49 3.73 20.20
CA LYS A 174 1.40 4.77 20.71
C LYS A 174 2.82 4.71 20.16
N GLY A 175 3.17 3.70 19.36
CA GLY A 175 4.53 3.50 18.85
C GLY A 175 5.62 3.64 19.93
N ASP A 176 5.82 2.62 20.77
CA ASP A 176 6.77 2.73 21.88
C ASP A 176 8.15 2.13 21.56
N TRP A 177 9.17 2.98 21.54
CA TRP A 177 10.56 2.58 21.27
C TRP A 177 11.10 1.59 22.31
N GLY A 178 10.77 1.78 23.60
CA GLY A 178 11.21 0.86 24.66
C GLY A 178 10.67 -0.55 24.43
N THR A 179 9.38 -0.66 24.15
CA THR A 179 8.71 -1.92 23.79
C THR A 179 9.26 -2.52 22.51
N ALA A 180 9.64 -1.70 21.51
CA ALA A 180 10.26 -2.19 20.28
C ALA A 180 11.60 -2.89 20.53
N LEU A 181 12.41 -2.36 21.45
CA LEU A 181 13.68 -2.97 21.86
C LEU A 181 13.46 -4.21 22.72
N SER A 182 12.62 -4.13 23.74
CA SER A 182 12.38 -5.26 24.65
C SER A 182 11.82 -6.47 23.90
N ARG A 183 10.81 -6.25 23.04
CA ARG A 183 10.26 -7.34 22.21
C ARG A 183 11.26 -7.86 21.18
N GLY A 184 12.05 -6.97 20.58
CA GLY A 184 13.12 -7.37 19.66
C GLY A 184 14.13 -8.31 20.34
N ALA A 185 14.53 -8.00 21.56
CA ALA A 185 15.39 -8.86 22.37
C ALA A 185 14.69 -10.19 22.74
N ASP A 186 13.45 -10.14 23.21
CA ASP A 186 12.64 -11.33 23.55
C ASP A 186 12.54 -12.30 22.36
N TYR A 187 12.30 -11.79 21.14
CA TYR A 187 12.24 -12.62 19.94
C TYR A 187 13.56 -13.35 19.68
N LEU A 188 14.71 -12.70 19.87
CA LEU A 188 16.02 -13.35 19.69
C LEU A 188 16.33 -14.40 20.77
N GLN A 189 15.78 -14.23 21.97
CA GLN A 189 16.01 -15.14 23.10
C GLN A 189 15.05 -16.34 23.09
N GLU A 190 13.78 -16.13 22.72
CA GLU A 190 12.72 -17.13 22.87
C GLU A 190 12.31 -17.82 21.56
N TRP A 191 12.52 -17.18 20.40
CA TRP A 191 12.10 -17.73 19.12
C TRP A 191 13.25 -18.44 18.40
N LYS A 192 12.89 -19.36 17.50
CA LYS A 192 13.87 -20.06 16.67
C LYS A 192 14.33 -19.16 15.54
N TRP A 193 15.64 -19.11 15.34
CA TRP A 193 16.25 -18.49 14.18
C TRP A 193 15.79 -19.14 12.87
N ASP A 194 15.46 -18.33 11.87
CA ASP A 194 15.16 -18.80 10.51
C ASP A 194 16.25 -18.30 9.55
N VAL A 195 16.36 -16.99 9.37
CA VAL A 195 17.39 -16.39 8.51
C VAL A 195 17.72 -14.97 8.95
N CYS A 196 18.99 -14.60 8.88
CA CYS A 196 19.44 -13.21 8.95
C CYS A 196 20.04 -12.81 7.60
N VAL A 197 19.60 -11.68 7.06
CA VAL A 197 20.08 -11.11 5.81
C VAL A 197 20.90 -9.86 6.13
N ASP A 198 22.15 -9.85 5.68
CA ASP A 198 23.07 -8.72 5.83
C ASP A 198 22.77 -7.65 4.78
N VAL A 199 21.77 -6.82 5.07
CA VAL A 199 21.30 -5.77 4.16
C VAL A 199 22.38 -4.72 3.92
N GLY A 200 23.06 -4.26 4.98
CA GLY A 200 24.15 -3.29 4.89
C GLY A 200 25.28 -3.77 3.99
N GLY A 201 25.74 -5.00 4.17
CA GLY A 201 26.84 -5.58 3.41
C GLY A 201 26.46 -5.84 1.95
N GLN A 202 25.25 -6.34 1.71
CA GLN A 202 24.76 -6.53 0.33
C GLN A 202 24.55 -5.22 -0.43
N ARG A 203 24.38 -4.09 0.27
CA ARG A 203 24.17 -2.77 -0.34
C ARG A 203 25.44 -1.94 -0.44
N SER A 204 26.49 -2.23 0.31
CA SER A 204 27.74 -1.45 0.27
C SER A 204 28.43 -1.49 -1.10
N HIS A 205 28.17 -2.50 -1.93
CA HIS A 205 28.79 -2.66 -3.25
C HIS A 205 27.82 -2.50 -4.44
N LYS A 206 26.61 -1.97 -4.21
CA LYS A 206 25.63 -1.70 -5.28
C LYS A 206 25.55 -0.19 -5.53
N ALA A 207 25.38 0.19 -6.79
CA ALA A 207 25.22 1.60 -7.15
C ALA A 207 23.92 2.16 -6.57
N ASP A 208 23.96 3.40 -6.07
CA ASP A 208 22.82 4.07 -5.44
C ASP A 208 21.85 4.76 -6.44
N ASP A 209 22.00 4.44 -7.73
CA ASP A 209 21.27 5.04 -8.85
C ASP A 209 19.96 4.33 -9.23
N ALA A 210 19.66 3.17 -8.63
CA ALA A 210 18.42 2.46 -8.94
C ALA A 210 17.19 3.33 -8.68
N VAL A 211 16.30 3.39 -9.66
CA VAL A 211 15.00 4.03 -9.53
C VAL A 211 14.13 3.17 -8.62
N PRO A 212 13.38 3.76 -7.68
CA PRO A 212 12.42 3.00 -6.89
C PRO A 212 11.42 2.24 -7.78
N PRO A 213 11.10 0.97 -7.46
CA PRO A 213 10.11 0.16 -8.19
C PRO A 213 8.70 0.76 -8.06
N GLY A 214 7.79 0.49 -8.99
CA GLY A 214 6.38 0.88 -8.87
C GLY A 214 6.01 2.26 -9.44
N GLY A 215 6.94 3.07 -9.94
CA GLY A 215 6.64 4.25 -10.79
C GLY A 215 5.70 5.32 -10.19
N ASN A 216 5.14 6.18 -11.04
CA ASN A 216 4.19 7.25 -10.68
C ASN A 216 2.74 6.79 -10.87
N LEU A 217 2.28 5.86 -10.02
CA LEU A 217 0.95 5.23 -10.15
C LEU A 217 -0.21 6.24 -10.13
N GLU A 218 -0.03 7.38 -9.48
CA GLU A 218 -1.00 8.48 -9.40
C GLU A 218 -1.23 9.19 -10.74
N ARG A 219 -0.29 9.05 -11.69
CA ARG A 219 -0.46 9.47 -13.09
C ARG A 219 -1.35 8.53 -13.89
N ILE A 220 -1.53 7.30 -13.41
CA ILE A 220 -2.36 6.27 -14.06
C ILE A 220 -3.73 6.23 -13.40
N LEU A 221 -3.77 6.10 -12.08
CA LEU A 221 -4.98 6.01 -11.27
C LEU A 221 -5.15 7.26 -10.40
N ALA A 222 -6.26 7.96 -10.60
CA ALA A 222 -6.67 9.06 -9.74
C ALA A 222 -7.36 8.49 -8.47
N PRO A 223 -7.16 9.09 -7.28
CA PRO A 223 -7.78 8.62 -6.03
C PRO A 223 -9.31 8.53 -6.13
N ALA A 224 -9.92 7.44 -5.67
CA ALA A 224 -11.36 7.24 -5.81
C ALA A 224 -12.18 8.36 -5.16
N ARG A 225 -11.86 8.70 -3.91
CA ARG A 225 -12.39 9.89 -3.22
C ARG A 225 -11.44 11.06 -3.38
N THR A 226 -11.97 12.20 -3.78
CA THR A 226 -11.22 13.46 -3.84
C THR A 226 -11.73 14.39 -2.74
N PRO A 227 -10.85 14.92 -1.87
CA PRO A 227 -11.26 15.92 -0.90
C PRO A 227 -11.97 17.09 -1.59
N LEU A 228 -13.02 17.60 -0.95
CA LEU A 228 -13.66 18.82 -1.42
C LEU A 228 -12.69 20.00 -1.20
N PRO A 229 -12.36 20.79 -2.24
CA PRO A 229 -11.50 21.98 -2.08
C PRO A 229 -12.09 22.96 -1.06
N GLN A 230 -11.27 23.79 -0.44
CA GLN A 230 -11.78 24.81 0.50
C GLN A 230 -12.65 25.87 -0.19
N ASP A 231 -12.29 26.22 -1.43
CA ASP A 231 -12.93 27.20 -2.32
C ASP A 231 -13.92 26.56 -3.31
N PHE A 232 -14.62 25.51 -2.86
CA PHE A 232 -15.53 24.77 -3.73
C PHE A 232 -16.72 25.62 -4.23
N THR A 233 -17.15 25.33 -5.44
CA THR A 233 -18.41 25.81 -6.02
C THR A 233 -19.58 24.90 -5.63
N PRO A 234 -20.84 25.39 -5.58
CA PRO A 234 -21.99 24.54 -5.28
C PRO A 234 -22.13 23.32 -6.21
N LEU A 235 -21.73 23.44 -7.48
CA LEU A 235 -21.74 22.33 -8.44
C LEU A 235 -20.69 21.26 -8.14
N GLN A 236 -19.63 21.58 -7.40
CA GLN A 236 -18.69 20.55 -6.94
C GLN A 236 -19.34 19.66 -5.87
N LEU A 237 -20.24 20.16 -5.02
CA LEU A 237 -20.87 19.34 -3.98
C LEU A 237 -21.59 18.11 -4.53
N ILE A 238 -22.17 18.20 -5.72
CA ILE A 238 -22.90 17.10 -6.35
C ILE A 238 -21.99 16.07 -7.04
N LYS A 239 -20.68 16.34 -7.18
CA LYS A 239 -19.77 15.39 -7.82
C LYS A 239 -19.56 14.16 -6.92
N ALA A 240 -19.82 12.98 -7.47
CA ALA A 240 -19.84 11.72 -6.73
C ALA A 240 -18.55 11.41 -5.94
N ARG A 241 -17.39 11.80 -6.49
CA ARG A 241 -16.06 11.55 -5.91
C ARG A 241 -15.75 12.40 -4.68
N HIS A 242 -16.47 13.50 -4.45
CA HIS A 242 -16.33 14.29 -3.21
C HIS A 242 -17.09 13.69 -2.03
N ALA A 243 -17.94 12.68 -2.28
CA ALA A 243 -18.57 11.88 -1.23
C ALA A 243 -19.31 12.68 -0.13
N VAL A 244 -19.81 13.89 -0.46
CA VAL A 244 -20.36 14.83 0.54
C VAL A 244 -21.54 14.25 1.31
N VAL A 245 -22.38 13.47 0.64
CA VAL A 245 -23.54 12.79 1.24
C VAL A 245 -23.17 11.33 1.47
N SER A 246 -23.47 10.81 2.66
CA SER A 246 -23.27 9.40 3.01
C SER A 246 -23.90 8.48 1.97
N PHE A 247 -23.19 7.41 1.63
CA PHE A 247 -23.67 6.43 0.67
C PHE A 247 -24.97 5.79 1.12
N GLU A 248 -25.88 5.57 0.17
CA GLU A 248 -27.10 4.81 0.39
C GLU A 248 -26.86 3.37 -0.05
N GLU A 249 -26.69 2.50 0.94
CA GLU A 249 -26.55 1.05 0.78
C GLU A 249 -27.59 0.48 -0.18
N ARG A 250 -27.19 -0.48 -1.01
CA ARG A 250 -28.03 -1.07 -2.05
C ARG A 250 -27.66 -2.52 -2.34
N SER A 251 -28.60 -3.32 -2.82
CA SER A 251 -28.37 -4.75 -3.05
C SER A 251 -27.33 -4.99 -4.15
N GLU A 252 -27.31 -4.13 -5.17
CA GLU A 252 -26.32 -4.17 -6.25
C GLU A 252 -24.89 -3.93 -5.73
N TYR A 253 -24.74 -3.07 -4.71
CA TYR A 253 -23.45 -2.83 -4.07
C TYR A 253 -22.94 -4.07 -3.34
N ARG A 254 -23.81 -4.76 -2.59
CA ARG A 254 -23.45 -6.02 -1.92
C ARG A 254 -22.99 -7.08 -2.92
N LYS A 255 -23.66 -7.20 -4.06
CA LYS A 255 -23.25 -8.11 -5.15
C LYS A 255 -21.87 -7.73 -5.71
N LEU A 256 -21.65 -6.45 -5.97
CA LEU A 256 -20.37 -5.96 -6.50
C LEU A 256 -19.23 -6.15 -5.48
N ARG A 257 -19.46 -5.87 -4.20
CA ARG A 257 -18.48 -6.13 -3.13
C ARG A 257 -18.15 -7.61 -3.01
N GLN A 258 -19.18 -8.47 -3.00
CA GLN A 258 -19.00 -9.92 -2.95
C GLN A 258 -18.16 -10.41 -4.14
N TRP A 259 -18.50 -9.98 -5.36
CA TRP A 259 -17.73 -10.29 -6.57
C TRP A 259 -16.27 -9.85 -6.44
N ALA A 260 -15.99 -8.62 -5.98
CA ALA A 260 -14.63 -8.13 -5.86
C ALA A 260 -13.78 -8.98 -4.90
N THR A 261 -14.36 -9.40 -3.77
CA THR A 261 -13.68 -10.19 -2.74
C THR A 261 -13.71 -11.70 -2.96
N THR A 262 -14.43 -12.18 -3.97
CA THR A 262 -14.43 -13.60 -4.33
C THR A 262 -13.23 -13.85 -5.23
N PRO A 263 -12.32 -14.79 -4.88
CA PRO A 263 -11.25 -15.20 -5.77
C PRO A 263 -11.85 -15.65 -7.09
N ALA A 264 -11.33 -15.15 -8.22
CA ALA A 264 -11.82 -15.56 -9.54
C ALA A 264 -11.45 -17.02 -9.84
N ARG A 265 -10.52 -17.61 -9.05
CA ARG A 265 -10.01 -18.97 -9.19
C ARG A 265 -10.14 -19.76 -7.88
N THR A 266 -10.47 -21.05 -7.99
CA THR A 266 -10.36 -22.00 -6.88
C THR A 266 -8.92 -22.48 -6.74
N SER A 267 -8.48 -22.76 -5.50
CA SER A 267 -7.08 -23.05 -5.11
C SER A 267 -6.41 -24.24 -5.80
N THR A 268 -7.11 -24.99 -6.66
CA THR A 268 -6.63 -26.18 -7.37
C THR A 268 -5.80 -25.87 -8.62
N ASP A 269 -5.86 -24.63 -9.13
CA ASP A 269 -5.17 -24.24 -10.37
C ASP A 269 -3.73 -23.75 -10.17
N THR A 270 -3.33 -23.54 -8.92
CA THR A 270 -2.01 -22.98 -8.55
C THR A 270 -0.84 -23.91 -8.85
N ALA A 271 -1.10 -25.20 -9.06
CA ALA A 271 -0.06 -26.22 -9.30
C ALA A 271 0.53 -26.20 -10.73
N ASN A 272 -0.15 -25.57 -11.71
CA ASN A 272 0.21 -25.65 -13.13
C ASN A 272 0.58 -24.30 -13.77
N GLY A 273 1.10 -23.34 -12.99
CA GLY A 273 1.74 -22.13 -13.53
C GLY A 273 0.87 -21.29 -14.48
N ALA A 274 -0.42 -21.09 -14.15
CA ALA A 274 -1.39 -20.51 -15.09
C ALA A 274 -2.02 -19.20 -14.57
N GLY A 275 -1.92 -18.12 -15.36
CA GLY A 275 -2.85 -16.96 -15.54
C GLY A 275 -3.20 -16.03 -14.35
N ALA A 276 -3.16 -14.72 -14.58
CA ALA A 276 -3.58 -13.65 -13.65
C ALA A 276 -5.02 -13.80 -13.14
N ASP A 277 -5.25 -13.57 -11.82
CA ASP A 277 -6.59 -13.44 -11.24
C ASP A 277 -7.19 -12.07 -11.62
N ILE A 278 -7.73 -11.97 -12.84
CA ILE A 278 -8.45 -10.81 -13.34
C ILE A 278 -9.96 -11.07 -13.35
N ALA A 279 -10.75 -10.09 -12.90
CA ALA A 279 -12.19 -10.10 -13.07
C ALA A 279 -12.70 -8.71 -13.47
N VAL A 280 -13.77 -8.69 -14.27
CA VAL A 280 -14.39 -7.44 -14.74
C VAL A 280 -15.84 -7.33 -14.26
N ALA A 281 -16.26 -6.15 -13.84
CA ALA A 281 -17.65 -5.84 -13.57
C ALA A 281 -18.11 -4.68 -14.46
N VAL A 282 -19.22 -4.89 -15.18
CA VAL A 282 -19.84 -3.87 -16.03
C VAL A 282 -21.09 -3.35 -15.33
N VAL A 283 -21.08 -2.08 -14.95
CA VAL A 283 -22.16 -1.42 -14.20
C VAL A 283 -22.84 -0.40 -15.09
N THR A 284 -24.11 -0.64 -15.43
CA THR A 284 -24.87 0.24 -16.32
C THR A 284 -26.15 0.79 -15.73
N GLY A 285 -26.58 1.95 -16.24
CA GLY A 285 -27.81 2.60 -15.80
C GLY A 285 -27.87 4.08 -16.18
N LYS A 286 -29.06 4.66 -16.04
CA LYS A 286 -29.34 6.06 -16.41
C LYS A 286 -28.43 7.06 -15.68
N GLY A 287 -28.32 8.27 -16.24
CA GLY A 287 -27.65 9.39 -15.56
C GLY A 287 -28.25 9.63 -14.17
N GLY A 288 -27.40 9.88 -13.18
CA GLY A 288 -27.83 10.10 -11.79
C GLY A 288 -28.17 8.84 -10.99
N SER A 289 -28.07 7.62 -11.55
CA SER A 289 -28.32 6.37 -10.80
C SER A 289 -27.30 6.06 -9.70
N GLY A 290 -26.16 6.77 -9.70
CA GLY A 290 -25.11 6.63 -8.70
C GLY A 290 -24.03 5.59 -9.03
N LYS A 291 -23.80 5.24 -10.31
CA LYS A 291 -22.73 4.31 -10.73
C LYS A 291 -21.36 4.73 -10.21
N THR A 292 -20.93 5.94 -10.55
CA THR A 292 -19.67 6.52 -10.08
C THR A 292 -19.61 6.55 -8.56
N ARG A 293 -20.71 6.92 -7.88
CA ARG A 293 -20.77 6.92 -6.41
C ARG A 293 -20.57 5.52 -5.83
N MET A 294 -21.17 4.49 -6.43
CA MET A 294 -21.02 3.10 -6.02
C MET A 294 -19.59 2.59 -6.23
N ALA A 295 -18.95 2.94 -7.35
CA ALA A 295 -17.55 2.61 -7.60
C ALA A 295 -16.61 3.28 -6.60
N VAL A 296 -16.86 4.57 -6.27
CA VAL A 296 -16.10 5.30 -5.24
C VAL A 296 -16.17 4.61 -3.88
N GLU A 297 -17.34 4.10 -3.49
CA GLU A 297 -17.46 3.41 -2.20
C GLU A 297 -16.81 2.04 -2.21
N LEU A 298 -16.90 1.29 -3.31
CA LEU A 298 -16.20 0.03 -3.41
C LEU A 298 -14.68 0.22 -3.32
N CYS A 299 -14.13 1.24 -3.99
CA CYS A 299 -12.73 1.60 -3.84
C CYS A 299 -12.37 1.93 -2.38
N GLY A 300 -13.21 2.73 -1.71
CA GLY A 300 -13.02 3.05 -0.29
C GLY A 300 -12.98 1.81 0.60
N ASP A 301 -13.96 0.92 0.45
CA ASP A 301 -14.05 -0.32 1.23
C ASP A 301 -12.85 -1.23 0.96
N LEU A 302 -12.46 -1.46 -0.30
CA LEU A 302 -11.33 -2.32 -0.63
C LEU A 302 -9.99 -1.71 -0.18
N SER A 303 -9.83 -0.38 -0.31
CA SER A 303 -8.61 0.29 0.16
C SER A 303 -8.40 0.13 1.66
N SER A 304 -9.48 0.15 2.45
CA SER A 304 -9.43 -0.11 3.90
C SER A 304 -9.03 -1.55 4.27
N THR A 305 -9.00 -2.44 3.27
CA THR A 305 -8.61 -3.86 3.43
C THR A 305 -7.26 -4.20 2.81
N GLY A 306 -6.50 -3.23 2.31
CA GLY A 306 -5.18 -3.48 1.74
C GLY A 306 -5.04 -3.27 0.22
N TRP A 307 -6.15 -2.97 -0.47
CA TRP A 307 -6.15 -2.91 -1.93
C TRP A 307 -5.70 -1.55 -2.44
N TYR A 308 -4.89 -1.53 -3.50
CA TYR A 308 -4.69 -0.31 -4.27
C TYR A 308 -5.90 -0.06 -5.15
N THR A 309 -6.54 1.10 -5.01
CA THR A 309 -7.78 1.39 -5.74
C THR A 309 -7.76 2.77 -6.37
N GLY A 310 -8.33 2.91 -7.57
CA GLY A 310 -8.43 4.21 -8.20
C GLY A 310 -9.16 4.23 -9.53
N PHE A 311 -9.36 5.44 -10.03
CA PHE A 311 -10.03 5.71 -11.30
C PHE A 311 -8.99 5.91 -12.39
N LEU A 312 -9.06 5.12 -13.46
CA LEU A 312 -8.19 5.27 -14.60
C LEU A 312 -8.33 6.67 -15.20
N ARG A 313 -7.20 7.36 -15.35
CA ARG A 313 -7.14 8.63 -16.06
C ARG A 313 -7.17 8.36 -17.56
N THR A 314 -8.28 8.69 -18.21
CA THR A 314 -8.49 8.47 -19.65
C THR A 314 -8.01 9.64 -20.52
N THR A 315 -7.64 10.78 -19.93
CA THR A 315 -7.33 12.03 -20.65
C THR A 315 -5.86 12.46 -20.63
N THR A 316 -5.00 11.78 -19.88
CA THR A 316 -3.55 12.08 -19.82
C THR A 316 -2.79 11.10 -20.70
N ASP A 317 -1.77 11.51 -21.46
CA ASP A 317 -0.91 10.54 -22.17
C ASP A 317 -0.12 9.74 -21.12
N VAL A 318 -0.57 8.51 -20.85
CA VAL A 318 0.12 7.56 -19.97
C VAL A 318 0.96 6.69 -20.89
N THR A 319 2.25 6.55 -20.60
CA THR A 319 3.16 5.76 -21.44
C THR A 319 3.07 4.27 -21.12
N ASP A 320 3.48 3.40 -22.04
CA ASP A 320 3.57 1.95 -21.79
C ASP A 320 4.47 1.64 -20.58
N GLN A 321 5.54 2.41 -20.38
CA GLN A 321 6.41 2.28 -19.22
C GLN A 321 5.70 2.64 -17.91
N GLU A 322 4.80 3.63 -17.92
CA GLU A 322 3.97 3.94 -16.76
C GLU A 322 2.96 2.82 -16.52
N LEU A 323 2.31 2.30 -17.56
CA LEU A 323 1.39 1.15 -17.41
C LEU A 323 2.09 -0.11 -16.87
N ALA A 324 3.34 -0.35 -17.27
CA ALA A 324 4.15 -1.44 -16.73
C ALA A 324 4.38 -1.33 -15.22
N ALA A 325 4.32 -0.13 -14.63
CA ALA A 325 4.40 0.01 -13.17
C ALA A 325 3.21 -0.63 -12.43
N LEU A 326 2.07 -0.83 -13.10
CA LEU A 326 0.97 -1.62 -12.55
C LEU A 326 1.31 -3.10 -12.49
N GLU A 327 2.25 -3.63 -13.28
CA GLU A 327 2.69 -5.03 -13.20
C GLU A 327 3.37 -5.30 -11.87
N ASP A 328 4.26 -4.40 -11.45
CA ASP A 328 5.13 -4.53 -10.27
C ASP A 328 4.37 -4.50 -8.94
N LEU A 329 3.10 -4.08 -8.95
CA LEU A 329 2.31 -3.91 -7.74
C LEU A 329 2.03 -5.26 -7.03
N ALA A 330 2.58 -5.43 -5.84
CA ALA A 330 2.37 -6.64 -5.03
C ALA A 330 1.00 -6.66 -4.34
N THR A 331 0.39 -5.49 -4.10
CA THR A 331 -0.98 -5.38 -3.57
C THR A 331 -2.05 -5.75 -4.60
N GLU A 332 -3.20 -6.23 -4.12
CA GLU A 332 -4.40 -6.35 -4.93
C GLU A 332 -4.82 -5.00 -5.52
N LEU A 333 -5.41 -5.04 -6.73
CA LEU A 333 -5.69 -3.84 -7.51
C LEU A 333 -7.16 -3.73 -7.88
N MET A 334 -7.75 -2.57 -7.64
CA MET A 334 -9.06 -2.20 -8.17
C MET A 334 -8.95 -0.98 -9.10
N VAL A 335 -9.29 -1.18 -10.38
CA VAL A 335 -9.32 -0.11 -11.38
C VAL A 335 -10.77 0.21 -11.75
N VAL A 336 -11.16 1.48 -11.64
CA VAL A 336 -12.44 1.98 -12.14
C VAL A 336 -12.22 2.71 -13.46
N VAL A 337 -12.92 2.30 -14.50
CA VAL A 337 -13.02 3.05 -15.76
C VAL A 337 -14.43 3.64 -15.80
N ASP A 338 -14.52 4.93 -15.48
CA ASP A 338 -15.80 5.65 -15.45
C ASP A 338 -16.16 6.11 -16.86
N TYR A 339 -17.41 5.91 -17.27
CA TYR A 339 -17.88 6.19 -18.63
C TYR A 339 -17.05 5.43 -19.69
N ALA A 340 -16.90 4.12 -19.49
CA ALA A 340 -16.07 3.26 -20.33
C ALA A 340 -16.50 3.27 -21.81
N GLU A 341 -17.76 3.56 -22.10
CA GLU A 341 -18.26 3.71 -23.47
C GLU A 341 -17.69 4.94 -24.19
N GLU A 342 -17.22 5.95 -23.45
CA GLU A 342 -16.58 7.17 -23.97
C GLU A 342 -15.04 7.04 -24.01
N ALA A 343 -14.48 5.95 -23.46
CA ALA A 343 -13.04 5.71 -23.48
C ALA A 343 -12.55 5.35 -24.89
N GLN A 344 -11.31 5.73 -25.23
CA GLN A 344 -10.64 5.25 -26.43
C GLN A 344 -10.42 3.74 -26.32
N ARG A 345 -11.14 2.94 -27.11
CA ARG A 345 -11.12 1.46 -27.02
C ARG A 345 -9.71 0.86 -27.01
N GLY A 346 -8.84 1.32 -27.92
CA GLY A 346 -7.45 0.84 -27.98
C GLY A 346 -6.67 1.07 -26.67
N ARG A 347 -6.90 2.21 -26.01
CA ARG A 347 -6.29 2.53 -24.72
C ARG A 347 -6.83 1.67 -23.59
N LEU A 348 -8.12 1.34 -23.62
CA LEU A 348 -8.70 0.39 -22.66
C LEU A 348 -8.08 -1.01 -22.85
N ALA A 349 -7.89 -1.44 -24.09
CA ALA A 349 -7.21 -2.71 -24.39
C ALA A 349 -5.75 -2.71 -23.90
N GLU A 350 -4.98 -1.64 -24.10
CA GLU A 350 -3.60 -1.49 -23.58
C GLU A 350 -3.52 -1.61 -22.06
N VAL A 351 -4.42 -0.94 -21.33
CA VAL A 351 -4.49 -1.04 -19.87
C VAL A 351 -4.83 -2.46 -19.45
N PHE A 352 -5.81 -3.09 -20.10
CA PHE A 352 -6.13 -4.48 -19.83
C PHE A 352 -4.93 -5.38 -20.08
N ARG A 353 -4.18 -5.19 -21.17
CA ARG A 353 -2.96 -5.97 -21.47
C ARG A 353 -1.92 -5.86 -20.35
N ALA A 354 -1.64 -4.65 -19.88
CA ALA A 354 -0.71 -4.41 -18.78
C ALA A 354 -1.16 -5.07 -17.46
N LEU A 355 -2.46 -5.22 -17.24
CA LEU A 355 -3.00 -5.81 -16.02
C LEU A 355 -2.97 -7.35 -15.99
N LEU A 356 -2.63 -8.02 -17.09
CA LEU A 356 -2.69 -9.49 -17.19
C LEU A 356 -1.42 -10.22 -16.84
N VAL A 357 -0.33 -9.49 -16.88
CA VAL A 357 0.96 -9.99 -16.41
C VAL A 357 1.03 -9.91 -14.88
N ARG A 358 0.07 -9.21 -14.25
CA ARG A 358 -0.06 -9.11 -12.80
C ARG A 358 -0.37 -10.46 -12.18
N ARG A 359 0.36 -10.77 -11.11
CA ARG A 359 0.13 -11.98 -10.32
C ARG A 359 -0.94 -11.76 -9.27
N ALA A 360 -0.89 -10.60 -8.60
CA ALA A 360 -1.86 -10.22 -7.59
C ALA A 360 -3.26 -9.98 -8.17
N PRO A 361 -4.33 -10.33 -7.44
CA PRO A 361 -5.71 -10.14 -7.87
C PRO A 361 -6.00 -8.73 -8.39
N THR A 362 -6.68 -8.66 -9.53
CA THR A 362 -7.07 -7.41 -10.17
C THR A 362 -8.57 -7.42 -10.48
N ARG A 363 -9.26 -6.34 -10.10
CA ARG A 363 -10.69 -6.14 -10.30
C ARG A 363 -10.91 -4.86 -11.10
N ILE A 364 -11.58 -4.98 -12.23
CA ILE A 364 -11.84 -3.83 -13.11
C ILE A 364 -13.34 -3.54 -13.09
N VAL A 365 -13.72 -2.33 -12.72
CA VAL A 365 -15.12 -1.87 -12.76
C VAL A 365 -15.29 -0.88 -13.90
N LEU A 366 -16.06 -1.26 -14.90
CA LEU A 366 -16.45 -0.42 -16.02
C LEU A 366 -17.83 0.18 -15.71
N THR A 367 -17.94 1.51 -15.66
CA THR A 367 -19.26 2.16 -15.56
C THR A 367 -19.69 2.67 -16.92
N ALA A 368 -20.97 2.49 -17.26
CA ALA A 368 -21.52 3.00 -18.51
C ALA A 368 -22.99 3.41 -18.40
N ARG A 369 -23.52 4.20 -19.34
CA ARG A 369 -24.95 4.54 -19.40
C ARG A 369 -25.80 3.35 -19.82
N GLY A 370 -25.29 2.55 -20.76
CA GLY A 370 -25.89 1.31 -21.26
C GLY A 370 -24.80 0.29 -21.57
N ALA A 371 -25.16 -1.00 -21.58
CA ALA A 371 -24.27 -2.10 -21.95
C ALA A 371 -24.53 -2.52 -23.40
N ASP A 372 -24.80 -1.57 -24.29
CA ASP A 372 -25.07 -1.82 -25.71
C ASP A 372 -23.90 -2.59 -26.38
N ALA A 373 -23.95 -2.80 -27.70
CA ALA A 373 -22.98 -3.62 -28.46
C ALA A 373 -21.48 -3.38 -28.15
N TRP A 374 -21.11 -2.22 -27.60
CA TRP A 374 -19.74 -1.89 -27.23
C TRP A 374 -19.07 -2.88 -26.26
N TRP A 375 -19.78 -3.44 -25.27
CA TRP A 375 -19.16 -4.35 -24.30
C TRP A 375 -18.88 -5.71 -24.93
N ASP A 376 -19.83 -6.23 -25.70
CA ASP A 376 -19.63 -7.50 -26.40
C ASP A 376 -18.51 -7.37 -27.45
N GLU A 377 -18.47 -6.27 -28.21
CA GLU A 377 -17.39 -5.97 -29.16
C GLU A 377 -16.02 -5.86 -28.47
N PHE A 378 -15.94 -5.16 -27.33
CA PHE A 378 -14.69 -5.01 -26.57
C PHE A 378 -14.24 -6.33 -25.94
N ARG A 379 -15.18 -7.12 -25.41
CA ARG A 379 -14.88 -8.46 -24.87
C ARG A 379 -14.31 -9.36 -25.97
N GLU A 380 -14.91 -9.36 -27.16
CA GLU A 380 -14.41 -10.14 -28.30
C GLU A 380 -13.00 -9.70 -28.74
N GLU A 381 -12.73 -8.39 -28.79
CA GLU A 381 -11.39 -7.84 -29.09
C GLU A 381 -10.35 -8.32 -28.07
N VAL A 382 -10.70 -8.24 -26.78
CA VAL A 382 -9.82 -8.66 -25.69
C VAL A 382 -9.62 -10.19 -25.71
N GLU A 383 -10.69 -10.99 -25.83
CA GLU A 383 -10.61 -12.45 -25.89
C GLU A 383 -9.78 -12.97 -27.07
N GLN A 384 -9.80 -12.27 -28.23
CA GLN A 384 -8.92 -12.58 -29.37
C GLN A 384 -7.43 -12.43 -29.04
N ASP A 385 -7.08 -11.55 -28.11
CA ASP A 385 -5.72 -11.38 -27.59
C ASP A 385 -5.35 -12.44 -26.51
N GLY A 386 -6.19 -13.47 -26.31
CA GLY A 386 -5.94 -14.58 -25.39
C GLY A 386 -6.50 -14.38 -23.98
N LEU A 387 -7.48 -13.47 -23.83
CA LEU A 387 -7.96 -13.00 -22.55
C LEU A 387 -9.32 -13.55 -22.16
N GLU A 388 -9.34 -14.62 -21.39
CA GLU A 388 -10.59 -15.15 -20.86
C GLU A 388 -11.15 -14.27 -19.74
N LEU A 389 -12.13 -13.42 -20.06
CA LEU A 389 -12.89 -12.63 -19.08
C LEU A 389 -14.04 -13.45 -18.45
N SER A 390 -13.74 -14.71 -18.08
CA SER A 390 -14.72 -15.70 -17.61
C SER A 390 -15.46 -15.30 -16.33
N ASN A 391 -14.87 -14.41 -15.52
CA ASN A 391 -15.44 -13.90 -14.27
C ASN A 391 -16.06 -12.49 -14.41
N THR A 392 -16.83 -12.30 -15.48
CA THR A 392 -17.53 -11.02 -15.73
C THR A 392 -18.83 -10.92 -14.93
N LEU A 393 -18.96 -9.90 -14.09
CA LEU A 393 -20.23 -9.52 -13.44
C LEU A 393 -20.92 -8.41 -14.24
N VAL A 394 -22.19 -8.59 -14.62
CA VAL A 394 -22.99 -7.54 -15.26
C VAL A 394 -24.07 -7.03 -14.30
N VAL A 395 -24.02 -5.73 -13.99
CA VAL A 395 -25.03 -5.01 -13.19
C VAL A 395 -25.76 -4.03 -14.09
N SER A 396 -26.91 -4.45 -14.62
CA SER A 396 -27.71 -3.63 -15.55
C SER A 396 -28.80 -2.83 -14.86
N ASN A 397 -29.19 -1.69 -15.47
CA ASN A 397 -30.31 -0.87 -15.03
C ASN A 397 -30.24 -0.41 -13.56
N LEU A 398 -29.04 -0.03 -13.10
CA LEU A 398 -28.78 0.36 -11.71
C LEU A 398 -29.84 1.35 -11.20
N GLY A 399 -30.49 1.01 -10.08
CA GLY A 399 -31.47 1.85 -9.41
C GLY A 399 -32.90 1.82 -9.96
N LYS A 400 -33.20 1.10 -11.06
CA LYS A 400 -34.56 1.00 -11.62
C LYS A 400 -35.50 0.18 -10.73
N ALA A 401 -35.12 -1.05 -10.39
CA ALA A 401 -35.94 -1.95 -9.57
C ALA A 401 -36.27 -1.35 -8.18
N ARG A 402 -35.34 -0.58 -7.63
CA ARG A 402 -35.49 0.03 -6.30
C ARG A 402 -36.50 1.17 -6.25
N GLN A 403 -36.69 1.90 -7.36
CA GLN A 403 -37.75 2.91 -7.46
C GLN A 403 -39.14 2.27 -7.54
N GLU A 404 -39.23 1.06 -8.10
CA GLU A 404 -40.47 0.30 -8.20
C GLU A 404 -40.86 -0.34 -6.85
N GLU A 405 -39.88 -0.80 -6.06
CA GLU A 405 -40.10 -1.44 -4.76
C GLU A 405 -40.37 -0.47 -3.59
N ASP A 406 -39.77 0.73 -3.58
CA ASP A 406 -39.92 1.70 -2.47
C ASP A 406 -40.15 3.12 -2.99
N GLN A 407 -41.42 3.48 -3.14
CA GLN A 407 -41.85 4.80 -3.63
C GLN A 407 -41.39 5.97 -2.74
N GLY A 408 -41.08 5.73 -1.46
CA GLY A 408 -40.63 6.77 -0.52
C GLY A 408 -39.11 6.96 -0.47
N LEU A 409 -38.33 6.04 -1.04
CA LEU A 409 -36.87 6.04 -0.98
C LEU A 409 -36.26 7.29 -1.59
N LEU A 410 -36.75 7.71 -2.77
CA LEU A 410 -36.23 8.88 -3.48
C LEU A 410 -36.34 10.15 -2.61
N ASN A 411 -37.49 10.33 -1.93
CA ASN A 411 -37.71 11.47 -1.06
C ASN A 411 -36.76 11.45 0.15
N ARG A 412 -36.53 10.28 0.76
CA ARG A 412 -35.57 10.16 1.88
C ARG A 412 -34.13 10.45 1.46
N ILE A 413 -33.70 9.94 0.31
CA ILE A 413 -32.37 10.23 -0.25
C ILE A 413 -32.25 11.72 -0.56
N TYR A 414 -33.28 12.33 -1.16
CA TYR A 414 -33.33 13.75 -1.45
C TYR A 414 -33.18 14.60 -0.19
N ILE A 415 -33.96 14.33 0.87
CA ILE A 415 -33.87 15.06 2.14
C ILE A 415 -32.47 14.94 2.76
N ARG A 416 -31.87 13.73 2.73
CA ARG A 416 -30.50 13.52 3.22
C ARG A 416 -29.48 14.32 2.41
N ALA A 417 -29.64 14.36 1.08
CA ALA A 417 -28.77 15.11 0.20
C ALA A 417 -28.86 16.62 0.46
N VAL A 418 -30.08 17.17 0.57
CA VAL A 418 -30.31 18.58 0.93
C VAL A 418 -29.63 18.92 2.25
N ARG A 419 -29.80 18.09 3.29
CA ARG A 419 -29.15 18.30 4.59
C ARG A 419 -27.62 18.26 4.48
N GLY A 420 -27.06 17.26 3.79
CA GLY A 420 -25.62 17.10 3.63
C GLY A 420 -24.97 18.27 2.87
N PHE A 421 -25.56 18.68 1.75
CA PHE A 421 -25.05 19.81 0.96
C PHE A 421 -25.20 21.14 1.71
N SER A 422 -26.34 21.35 2.35
CA SER A 422 -26.63 22.54 3.16
C SER A 422 -25.59 22.72 4.29
N ALA A 423 -25.30 21.66 5.04
CA ALA A 423 -24.30 21.72 6.11
C ALA A 423 -22.91 22.16 5.61
N ARG A 424 -22.48 21.71 4.43
CA ARG A 424 -21.20 22.12 3.83
C ARG A 424 -21.20 23.57 3.34
N LEU A 425 -22.30 24.01 2.73
CA LEU A 425 -22.46 25.41 2.31
C LEU A 425 -22.43 26.35 3.51
N TYR A 426 -23.21 26.09 4.56
CA TYR A 426 -23.24 26.95 5.75
C TYR A 426 -21.88 27.05 6.44
N HIS A 427 -21.13 25.95 6.55
CA HIS A 427 -19.77 26.00 7.11
C HIS A 427 -18.80 26.84 6.27
N SER A 428 -18.89 26.78 4.95
CA SER A 428 -18.06 27.62 4.05
C SER A 428 -18.40 29.11 4.19
N TRP A 429 -19.69 29.46 4.25
CA TRP A 429 -20.14 30.85 4.41
C TRP A 429 -19.74 31.45 5.76
N LEU A 430 -19.84 30.70 6.86
CA LEU A 430 -19.40 31.17 8.18
C LEU A 430 -17.88 31.39 8.23
N TRP A 431 -17.10 30.54 7.57
CA TRP A 431 -15.66 30.75 7.41
C TRP A 431 -15.34 32.02 6.62
N GLN A 432 -16.01 32.26 5.49
CA GLN A 432 -15.81 33.47 4.68
C GLN A 432 -16.18 34.75 5.44
N LEU A 433 -17.25 34.73 6.24
CA LEU A 433 -17.67 35.88 7.05
C LEU A 433 -16.75 36.14 8.27
N GLY A 434 -16.17 35.08 8.86
CA GLY A 434 -15.23 35.20 9.98
C GLY A 434 -13.79 35.54 9.58
N SER A 435 -13.46 35.46 8.29
CA SER A 435 -12.11 35.75 7.74
C SER A 435 -11.99 37.16 7.15
N ALA A 436 -13.07 37.95 7.15
CA ALA A 436 -13.02 39.34 6.74
C ALA A 436 -12.32 40.16 7.83
N PRO A 437 -11.18 40.83 7.57
CA PRO A 437 -10.61 41.75 8.53
C PRO A 437 -11.60 42.90 8.75
N LEU A 438 -11.91 43.18 10.02
CA LEU A 438 -12.67 44.36 10.44
C LEU A 438 -11.96 45.66 10.03
#